data_AF-A0A1W2B982-F1
#
_entry.id   AF-A0A1W2B982-F1
#
_cell.length_a   1.000
_cell.length_b   1.000
_cell.length_c   1.000
_cell.angle_alpha   90.00
_cell.angle_beta   90.00
_cell.angle_gamma   90.00
#
_symmetry.space_group_name_H-M   'P 1'
#
loop_
_entity.id
_entity.type
_entity.pdbx_description
1 polymer ?
#
loop_
_entity_poly.entity_id
_entity_poly.type
_entity_poly.pdbx_seq_one_letter_code
_entity_poly.pdbx_strand_id
1 'polypeptide(L)'
;MDINKFTFLGIVSWIGGLGILLFQGIAQAMDKDNQWTTLFLGGLTGDFLGGLPEKIPVEILQTGLNFIMYEMPFYQVLLGVGGIFVLLGMFIND
;
A
#
# COMPACT_ATOMS: atom_id res chain seq x y z
N MET A 1 3.66 -28.00 1.35
CA MET A 1 3.91 -26.93 2.34
C MET A 1 2.72 -26.01 2.23
N ASP A 2 1.76 -26.18 3.14
CA ASP A 2 0.55 -25.38 3.12
C ASP A 2 0.91 -23.97 3.60
N ILE A 3 0.82 -23.00 2.68
CA ILE A 3 1.07 -21.60 3.02
C ILE A 3 -0.19 -21.08 3.69
N ASN A 4 -0.05 -20.58 4.91
CA ASN A 4 -1.11 -19.86 5.62
C ASN A 4 -1.67 -18.75 4.72
N LYS A 5 -3.01 -18.60 4.69
CA LYS A 5 -3.70 -17.55 3.92
C LYS A 5 -3.14 -16.16 4.21
N PHE A 6 -2.78 -15.85 5.46
CA PHE A 6 -2.17 -14.56 5.81
C PHE A 6 -0.80 -14.39 5.16
N THR A 7 0.07 -15.40 5.27
CA THR A 7 1.38 -15.40 4.63
C THR A 7 1.25 -15.28 3.11
N PHE A 8 0.28 -15.97 2.50
CA PHE A 8 0.01 -15.86 1.07
C PHE A 8 -0.42 -14.44 0.67
N LEU A 9 -1.36 -13.82 1.39
CA LEU A 9 -1.77 -12.44 1.15
C LEU A 9 -0.60 -11.46 1.32
N GLY A 10 0.25 -11.69 2.32
CA GLY A 10 1.45 -10.89 2.54
C GLY A 10 2.43 -10.96 1.38
N ILE A 11 2.72 -12.17 0.89
CA ILE A 11 3.57 -12.39 -0.28
C ILE A 11 2.97 -11.76 -1.54
N VAL A 12 1.67 -11.94 -1.80
CA VAL A 12 1.00 -11.33 -2.95
C VAL A 12 1.07 -9.81 -2.88
N SER A 13 0.88 -9.22 -1.69
CA SER A 13 1.03 -7.78 -1.46
C SER A 13 2.44 -7.31 -1.78
N TRP A 14 3.48 -8.04 -1.36
CA TRP A 14 4.88 -7.72 -1.69
C TRP A 14 5.19 -7.82 -3.17
N ILE A 15 4.69 -8.87 -3.85
CA ILE A 15 4.83 -9.02 -5.30
C ILE A 15 4.19 -7.81 -6.01
N GLY A 16 2.99 -7.42 -5.59
CA GLY A 16 2.32 -6.23 -6.11
C GLY A 16 3.12 -4.95 -5.86
N GLY A 17 3.62 -4.74 -4.63
CA GLY A 17 4.45 -3.59 -4.28
C GLY A 17 5.72 -3.49 -5.11
N LEU A 18 6.45 -4.60 -5.26
CA LEU A 18 7.65 -4.65 -6.10
C LEU A 18 7.33 -4.40 -7.59
N GLY A 19 6.21 -4.94 -8.09
CA GLY A 19 5.74 -4.67 -9.45
C GLY A 19 5.49 -3.18 -9.70
N ILE A 20 4.87 -2.49 -8.73
CA ILE A 20 4.61 -1.05 -8.82
C ILE A 20 5.90 -0.25 -8.73
N LEU A 21 6.83 -0.63 -7.86
CA LEU A 21 8.15 0.01 -7.76
C LEU A 21 8.91 -0.10 -9.09
N LEU A 22 8.94 -1.28 -9.70
CA LEU A 22 9.56 -1.48 -11.01
C LEU A 22 8.88 -0.65 -12.09
N PHE A 23 7.54 -0.64 -12.11
CA PHE A 23 6.77 0.17 -13.05
C PHE A 23 7.10 1.66 -12.91
N GLN A 24 7.14 2.20 -11.69
CA GLN A 24 7.50 3.59 -11.42
C GLN A 24 8.93 3.92 -11.85
N GLY A 25 9.88 3.01 -11.61
CA GLY A 25 11.26 3.15 -12.08
C GLY A 25 11.36 3.20 -13.61
N ILE A 26 10.59 2.36 -14.31
CA ILE A 26 10.50 2.40 -15.78
C ILE A 26 9.84 3.71 -16.25
N ALA A 27 8.73 4.12 -15.63
CA ALA A 27 8.04 5.36 -15.97
C ALA A 27 8.95 6.59 -15.80
N GLN A 28 9.76 6.60 -14.74
CA GLN A 28 10.75 7.65 -14.50
C GLN A 28 11.86 7.63 -15.55
N ALA A 29 12.36 6.45 -15.93
CA ALA A 29 13.34 6.31 -17.01
C ALA A 29 12.80 6.74 -18.38
N MET A 30 11.48 6.68 -18.59
CA MET A 30 10.79 7.13 -19.81
C MET A 30 10.35 8.60 -19.76
N ASP A 31 10.74 9.34 -18.72
CA ASP A 31 10.40 10.75 -18.52
C ASP A 31 8.88 11.01 -18.59
N LYS A 32 8.11 10.06 -18.03
CA LYS A 32 6.64 10.17 -17.94
C LYS A 32 6.24 11.14 -16.82
N ASP A 33 5.03 11.68 -16.94
CA ASP A 33 4.45 12.60 -15.96
C ASP A 33 4.45 12.04 -14.53
N ASN A 34 4.47 12.94 -13.55
CA ASN A 34 4.49 12.64 -12.11
C ASN A 34 3.44 11.62 -11.65
N GLN A 35 2.27 11.57 -12.32
CA GLN A 35 1.21 10.61 -12.02
C GLN A 35 1.63 9.15 -12.21
N TRP A 36 2.63 8.86 -13.07
CA TRP A 36 3.10 7.50 -13.34
C TRP A 36 4.41 7.18 -12.61
N THR A 37 5.19 8.20 -12.27
CA THR A 37 6.45 8.04 -11.53
C THR A 37 6.20 7.94 -10.03
N THR A 38 5.11 8.54 -9.52
CA THR A 38 4.71 8.41 -8.11
C THR A 38 3.20 8.20 -8.01
N LEU A 39 2.83 6.98 -7.62
CA LEU A 39 1.44 6.58 -7.36
C LEU A 39 1.17 6.68 -5.88
N PHE A 40 0.12 7.42 -5.51
CA PHE A 40 -0.39 7.51 -4.15
C PHE A 40 -1.71 6.77 -4.05
N LEU A 41 -2.01 6.22 -2.87
CA LEU A 41 -3.22 5.44 -2.64
C LEU A 41 -4.48 6.28 -2.92
N GLY A 42 -4.51 7.53 -2.44
CA GLY A 42 -5.61 8.47 -2.68
C GLY A 42 -5.85 8.78 -4.17
N GLY A 43 -4.77 8.84 -4.97
CA GLY A 43 -4.87 9.03 -6.42
C GLY A 43 -5.45 7.81 -7.15
N LEU A 44 -5.20 6.61 -6.65
CA LEU A 44 -5.74 5.36 -7.22
C LEU A 44 -7.19 5.11 -6.81
N THR A 45 -7.56 5.48 -5.59
CA THR A 45 -8.89 5.20 -5.03
C THR A 45 -9.89 6.33 -5.29
N GLY A 46 -9.41 7.51 -5.71
CA GLY A 46 -10.24 8.68 -5.97
C GLY A 46 -11.16 9.02 -4.80
N ASP A 47 -12.42 9.32 -5.11
CA ASP A 47 -13.44 9.71 -4.13
C ASP A 47 -13.88 8.58 -3.20
N PHE A 48 -13.57 7.32 -3.52
CA PHE A 48 -14.05 6.17 -2.73
C PHE A 48 -13.49 6.17 -1.30
N LEU A 49 -12.22 6.54 -1.16
CA LEU A 49 -11.55 6.68 0.14
C LEU A 49 -11.27 8.14 0.51
N GLY A 50 -11.55 9.11 -0.36
CA GLY A 50 -11.20 10.53 -0.14
C GLY A 50 -11.78 11.13 1.15
N GLY A 51 -12.98 10.71 1.55
CA GLY A 51 -13.63 11.16 2.80
C GLY A 51 -13.45 10.22 4.00
N LEU A 52 -12.66 9.14 3.89
CA LEU A 52 -12.43 8.24 5.02
C LEU A 52 -11.70 8.90 6.19
N PRO A 53 -10.62 9.67 5.97
CA PRO A 53 -9.90 10.32 7.07
C PRO A 53 -10.80 11.29 7.86
N GLU A 54 -11.68 12.02 7.16
CA GLU A 54 -12.59 13.01 7.75
C GLU A 54 -13.71 12.39 8.59
N LYS A 55 -14.01 11.09 8.38
CA LYS A 55 -15.01 10.34 9.14
C LYS A 55 -14.48 9.77 10.44
N ILE A 56 -13.17 9.82 10.68
CA ILE A 56 -12.57 9.31 11.92
C ILE A 56 -12.39 10.45 12.92
N PRO A 57 -13.13 10.45 14.04
CA PRO A 57 -13.09 11.54 15.04
C PRO A 57 -11.84 11.53 15.92
N VAL A 58 -10.79 10.77 15.54
CA VAL A 58 -9.56 10.62 16.29
C VAL A 58 -8.43 11.23 15.46
N GLU A 59 -7.94 12.38 15.91
CA GLU A 59 -6.94 13.19 15.21
C GLU A 59 -5.70 12.37 14.81
N ILE A 60 -5.19 11.53 15.71
CA ILE A 60 -4.02 10.68 15.45
C ILE A 60 -4.28 9.69 14.30
N LEU A 61 -5.46 9.08 14.26
CA LEU A 61 -5.82 8.13 13.19
C LEU A 61 -6.08 8.87 11.88
N GLN A 62 -6.67 10.06 11.93
CA GLN A 62 -6.88 10.91 10.77
C GLN A 62 -5.55 11.35 10.14
N THR A 63 -4.58 11.80 10.95
CA THR A 63 -3.23 12.15 10.48
C THR A 63 -2.52 10.94 9.87
N GLY A 64 -2.57 9.78 10.54
CA GLY A 64 -1.96 8.56 10.02
C GLY A 64 -2.56 8.09 8.69
N LEU A 65 -3.89 8.15 8.56
CA LEU A 65 -4.57 7.79 7.31
C LEU A 65 -4.27 8.79 6.19
N ASN A 66 -4.23 10.09 6.48
CA ASN A 66 -3.86 11.11 5.50
C ASN A 66 -2.44 10.89 4.98
N PHE A 67 -1.50 10.57 5.87
CA PHE A 67 -0.14 10.24 5.48
C PHE A 67 -0.09 9.03 4.54
N ILE A 68 -0.77 7.92 4.89
CA ILE A 68 -0.85 6.72 4.05
C ILE A 68 -1.51 7.01 2.69
N MET A 69 -2.54 7.84 2.69
CA MET A 69 -3.35 8.13 1.49
C MET A 69 -2.64 9.05 0.51
N TYR A 70 -2.01 10.13 0.98
CA TYR A 70 -1.60 11.24 0.12
C TYR A 70 -0.09 11.49 0.12
N GLU A 71 0.65 10.97 1.10
CA GLU A 71 2.09 11.24 1.23
C GLU A 71 2.94 9.98 1.00
N MET A 72 2.40 8.79 1.31
CA MET A 72 3.12 7.53 1.13
C MET A 72 2.94 6.98 -0.29
N PRO A 73 4.03 6.70 -1.03
CA PRO A 73 3.97 5.97 -2.29
C PRO A 73 3.29 4.61 -2.11
N PHE A 74 2.40 4.26 -3.03
CA PHE A 74 1.55 3.08 -2.92
C PHE A 74 2.33 1.77 -2.80
N TYR A 75 3.51 1.65 -3.43
CA TYR A 75 4.35 0.46 -3.26
C TYR A 75 4.77 0.28 -1.80
N GLN A 76 5.04 1.36 -1.06
CA GLN A 76 5.41 1.31 0.36
C GLN A 76 4.23 0.86 1.22
N VAL A 77 3.01 1.29 0.87
CA VAL A 77 1.78 0.82 1.51
C VAL A 77 1.65 -0.70 1.35
N LEU A 78 1.83 -1.22 0.13
CA LEU A 78 1.77 -2.66 -0.15
C LEU A 78 2.88 -3.46 0.55
N LEU A 79 4.10 -2.91 0.65
CA LEU A 79 5.18 -3.53 1.40
C LEU A 79 4.88 -3.58 2.90
N GLY A 80 4.38 -2.48 3.47
CA GLY A 80 3.99 -2.40 4.88
C GLY A 80 2.85 -3.34 5.25
N VAL A 81 1.76 -3.31 4.47
CA VAL A 81 0.60 -4.22 4.63
C VAL A 81 1.03 -5.67 4.45
N GLY A 82 1.89 -5.95 3.47
CA GLY A 82 2.42 -7.30 3.26
C GLY A 82 3.25 -7.79 4.44
N GLY A 83 4.07 -6.92 5.04
CA GLY A 83 4.83 -7.23 6.25
C GLY A 83 3.93 -7.56 7.44
N ILE A 84 2.86 -6.78 7.64
CA ILE A 84 1.86 -7.07 8.67
C ILE A 84 1.24 -8.45 8.45
N PHE A 85 0.83 -8.78 7.22
CA PHE A 85 0.23 -10.08 6.93
C PHE A 85 1.19 -11.27 7.08
N VAL A 86 2.44 -11.12 6.67
CA VAL A 86 3.47 -12.16 6.89
C VAL A 86 3.70 -12.35 8.39
N LEU A 87 3.86 -11.27 9.15
CA LEU A 87 4.02 -11.35 10.61
C LEU A 87 2.83 -12.03 11.28
N LEU A 88 1.61 -11.61 10.95
CA LEU A 88 0.39 -12.25 11.45
C LEU A 88 0.36 -13.73 11.09
N GLY A 89 0.74 -14.10 9.86
CA GLY A 89 0.80 -15.49 9.43
C GLY A 89 1.85 -16.34 10.15
N MET A 90 2.89 -15.73 10.74
CA MET A 90 3.88 -16.43 11.57
C MET A 90 3.35 -16.73 12.99
N PHE A 91 2.52 -15.86 13.55
CA PHE A 91 1.96 -16.01 14.90
C PHE A 91 0.64 -16.78 14.92
N ILE A 92 -0.17 -16.61 13.88
CA ILE A 92 -1.44 -17.30 13.68
C ILE A 92 -1.15 -18.55 12.85
N ASN A 93 -0.56 -19.57 13.46
CA ASN A 93 -0.53 -20.91 12.88
C ASN A 93 -1.84 -21.60 13.25
N ASP A 94 -2.72 -21.80 12.27
CA ASP A 94 -3.73 -22.88 12.33
C ASP A 94 -3.06 -24.21 12.00
#